data_AF-A0ABC8UB08-F1
#
_entry.id   AF-A0ABC8UB08-F1
#
_cell.length_a   1.000
_cell.length_b   1.000
_cell.length_c   1.000
_cell.angle_alpha   90.00
_cell.angle_beta   90.00
_cell.angle_gamma   90.00
#
_symmetry.space_group_name_H-M   'P 1'
#
loop_
_entity.id
_entity.type
_entity.pdbx_description
1 polymer ?
#
loop_
_entity_poly.entity_id
_entity_poly.type
_entity_poly.pdbx_seq_one_letter_code
_entity_poly.pdbx_strand_id
1 'polypeptide(L)'
;MWNPNLVSEGVGVGVNVRKLRRYFLSTFMVVYSMRPLQSGAVFRCYPELWKVFYDDKDRPNRYLLAKEMVSRPDAEDLEIIFGNVEEKSKKGSSLFNKAAGVFSSINRFMKVISR
;
A
#
# COMPACT_ATOMS: atom_id res chain seq x y z
N MET A 1 7.61 5.66 -52.53
CA MET A 1 6.96 4.55 -51.81
C MET A 1 7.84 4.24 -50.60
N TRP A 2 7.41 4.63 -49.39
CA TRP A 2 8.22 4.46 -48.16
C TRP A 2 8.09 3.02 -47.64
N ASN A 3 9.21 2.39 -47.28
CA ASN A 3 9.26 1.01 -46.78
C ASN A 3 8.90 0.98 -45.28
N PRO A 4 7.76 0.40 -44.86
CA PRO A 4 7.32 0.39 -43.47
C PRO A 4 8.24 -0.42 -42.54
N ASN A 5 9.08 -1.33 -43.08
CA ASN A 5 10.03 -2.12 -42.29
C ASN A 5 11.31 -1.36 -41.91
N LEU A 6 11.56 -0.17 -42.48
CA LEU A 6 12.68 0.71 -42.13
C LEU A 6 12.30 1.81 -41.13
N VAL A 7 11.01 1.93 -40.79
CA VAL A 7 10.55 2.79 -39.71
C VAL A 7 10.68 1.99 -38.42
N SER A 8 11.80 2.16 -37.71
CA SER A 8 11.93 1.53 -36.40
C SER A 8 10.93 2.19 -35.44
N GLU A 9 9.96 1.42 -34.95
CA GLU A 9 9.04 1.87 -33.89
C GLU A 9 9.79 2.39 -32.64
N GLY A 10 11.06 2.00 -32.48
CA GLY A 10 11.99 2.47 -31.46
C GLY A 10 12.81 3.74 -31.76
N VAL A 11 12.83 4.28 -32.99
CA VAL A 11 13.56 5.54 -33.33
C VAL A 11 12.67 6.76 -33.41
N GLY A 12 11.36 6.61 -33.17
CA GLY A 12 10.46 7.76 -33.08
C GLY A 12 10.94 8.72 -31.99
N VAL A 13 11.17 9.99 -32.36
CA VAL A 13 11.58 11.06 -31.42
C VAL A 13 10.69 11.05 -30.17
N GLY A 14 9.38 10.81 -30.33
CA GLY A 14 8.45 10.71 -29.21
C GLY A 14 8.71 9.57 -28.22
N VAL A 15 9.12 8.38 -28.69
CA VAL A 15 9.44 7.24 -27.80
C VAL A 15 10.72 7.53 -27.02
N ASN A 16 11.73 8.09 -27.67
CA ASN A 16 12.99 8.47 -27.04
C ASN A 16 12.81 9.60 -26.03
N VAL A 17 12.01 10.63 -26.34
CA VAL A 17 11.69 11.71 -25.40
C VAL A 17 10.93 11.18 -24.17
N ARG A 18 9.98 10.25 -24.35
CA ARG A 18 9.27 9.62 -23.21
C ARG A 18 10.21 8.81 -22.32
N LYS A 19 11.13 8.04 -22.92
CA LYS A 19 12.16 7.29 -22.19
C LYS A 19 13.08 8.25 -21.44
N LEU A 20 13.59 9.28 -22.11
CA LEU A 20 14.44 10.32 -21.51
C LEU A 20 13.76 10.98 -20.31
N ARG A 21 12.49 11.41 -20.47
CA ARG A 21 11.71 11.98 -19.36
C ARG A 21 11.57 11.00 -18.20
N ARG A 22 11.31 9.70 -18.48
CA ARG A 22 11.18 8.68 -17.42
C ARG A 22 12.49 8.52 -16.66
N TYR A 23 13.62 8.43 -17.35
CA TYR A 23 14.93 8.32 -16.72
C TYR A 23 15.29 9.57 -15.93
N PHE A 24 15.10 10.76 -16.51
CA PHE A 24 15.34 12.03 -15.84
C PHE A 24 14.51 12.17 -14.56
N LEU A 25 13.22 11.83 -14.60
CA LEU A 25 12.35 11.90 -13.42
C LEU A 25 12.69 10.84 -12.36
N SER A 26 13.25 9.69 -12.75
CA SER A 26 13.61 8.63 -11.81
C SER A 26 14.76 8.99 -10.87
N THR A 27 15.56 10.01 -11.19
CA THR A 27 16.63 10.52 -10.33
C THR A 27 16.09 11.32 -9.13
N PHE A 28 14.89 11.88 -9.25
CA PHE A 28 14.29 12.68 -8.18
C PHE A 28 13.54 11.80 -7.19
N MET A 29 13.73 12.05 -5.90
CA MET A 29 12.95 11.45 -4.83
C MET A 29 12.06 12.48 -4.14
N VAL A 30 10.96 12.02 -3.56
CA VAL A 30 10.09 12.89 -2.75
C VAL A 30 10.75 13.09 -1.39
N VAL A 31 11.20 14.32 -1.14
CA VAL A 31 11.87 14.72 0.12
C VAL A 31 10.85 15.09 1.19
N TYR A 32 9.80 15.82 0.81
CA TYR A 32 8.74 16.24 1.70
C TYR A 32 7.39 16.13 1.00
N SER A 33 6.41 15.53 1.66
CA SER A 33 5.04 15.46 1.17
C SER A 33 4.10 15.29 2.34
N MET A 34 3.03 16.08 2.37
CA MET A 34 1.94 15.93 3.33
C MET A 34 0.63 15.84 2.58
N ARG A 35 -0.06 14.71 2.70
CA ARG A 35 -1.35 14.47 2.06
C ARG A 35 -2.38 14.09 3.13
N PRO A 36 -3.29 15.01 3.49
CA PRO A 36 -4.41 14.67 4.37
C PRO A 36 -5.42 13.79 3.62
N LEU A 37 -6.03 12.86 4.35
CA LEU A 37 -7.08 11.94 3.92
C LEU A 37 -8.24 12.01 4.93
N GLN A 38 -9.42 11.52 4.56
CA GLN A 38 -10.57 11.49 5.47
C GLN A 38 -10.33 10.59 6.70
N SER A 39 -9.61 9.49 6.50
CA SER A 39 -9.29 8.48 7.52
C SER A 39 -7.95 8.73 8.24
N GLY A 40 -7.18 9.75 7.83
CA GLY A 40 -5.79 9.85 8.25
C GLY A 40 -4.93 10.83 7.45
N ALA A 41 -3.63 10.60 7.42
CA ALA A 41 -2.69 11.37 6.60
C ALA A 41 -1.51 10.51 6.13
N VAL A 42 -0.99 10.81 4.94
CA VAL A 42 0.28 10.27 4.46
C VAL A 42 1.33 11.38 4.54
N PHE A 43 2.43 11.08 5.21
CA PHE A 43 3.50 12.01 5.48
C PHE A 43 4.84 11.45 5.02
N ARG A 44 5.68 12.35 4.50
CA ARG A 44 7.06 12.08 4.09
C ARG A 44 7.93 13.25 4.56
N CYS A 45 9.00 12.95 5.28
CA CYS A 45 10.09 13.87 5.59
C CYS A 45 11.44 13.15 5.53
N TYR A 46 12.29 13.47 4.56
CA TYR A 46 13.61 12.84 4.42
C TYR A 46 14.49 13.18 5.64
N PRO A 47 15.20 12.21 6.25
CA PRO A 47 15.52 10.86 5.77
C PRO A 47 14.58 9.74 6.20
N GLU A 48 13.48 10.05 6.90
CA GLU A 48 12.59 9.03 7.46
C GLU A 48 11.86 8.22 6.37
N LEU A 49 11.10 7.20 6.76
CA LEU A 49 10.26 6.45 5.83
C LEU A 49 8.95 7.20 5.52
N TRP A 50 8.17 6.70 4.57
CA TRP A 50 6.78 7.14 4.40
C TRP A 50 5.98 6.70 5.61
N LYS A 51 5.29 7.63 6.26
CA LYS A 51 4.46 7.37 7.44
C LYS A 51 3.00 7.55 7.07
N VAL A 52 2.18 6.58 7.45
CA VAL A 52 0.71 6.69 7.37
C VAL A 52 0.21 6.90 8.79
N PHE A 53 -0.68 7.87 8.98
CA PHE A 53 -1.31 8.20 10.25
C PHE A 53 -2.80 7.95 10.18
N TYR A 54 -3.40 7.43 11.25
CA TYR A 54 -4.84 7.43 11.46
C TYR A 54 -5.31 8.74 12.09
N ASP A 55 -6.53 9.12 11.74
CA ASP A 55 -7.24 10.21 12.36
C ASP A 55 -8.14 9.66 13.48
N ASP A 56 -7.71 9.83 14.73
CA ASP A 56 -8.45 9.50 15.94
C ASP A 56 -9.02 10.78 16.56
N LYS A 57 -10.35 10.93 16.49
CA LYS A 57 -11.05 12.15 16.93
C LYS A 57 -11.20 12.24 18.44
N ASP A 58 -11.10 11.13 19.15
CA ASP A 58 -11.41 11.04 20.58
C ASP A 58 -10.18 11.32 21.46
N ARG A 59 -8.98 11.36 20.87
CA ARG A 59 -7.72 11.52 21.59
C ARG A 59 -7.13 12.93 21.44
N PRO A 60 -6.53 13.51 22.51
CA PRO A 60 -5.61 14.64 22.35
C PRO A 60 -4.38 14.18 21.54
N ASN A 61 -4.00 14.94 20.51
CA ASN A 61 -3.15 14.54 19.38
C ASN A 61 -3.81 13.53 18.43
N ARG A 62 -4.72 14.09 17.61
CA ARG A 62 -5.54 13.47 16.56
C ARG A 62 -4.86 12.41 15.68
N TYR A 63 -3.55 12.49 15.45
CA TYR A 63 -2.85 11.60 14.52
C TYR A 63 -2.05 10.49 15.23
N LEU A 64 -2.39 9.23 14.92
CA LEU A 64 -1.68 8.04 15.42
C LEU A 64 -0.89 7.38 14.29
N LEU A 65 0.39 7.06 14.50
CA LEU A 65 1.20 6.36 13.51
C LEU A 65 0.62 4.96 13.25
N ALA A 66 0.23 4.71 12.00
CA ALA A 66 -0.36 3.47 11.54
C ALA A 66 0.70 2.47 11.07
N LYS A 67 1.53 2.92 10.13
CA LYS A 67 2.51 2.09 9.42
C LYS A 67 3.61 2.96 8.82
N GLU A 68 4.81 2.39 8.75
CA GLU A 68 5.94 2.97 8.03
C GLU A 68 6.26 2.13 6.78
N MET A 69 6.61 2.80 5.68
CA MET A 69 6.83 2.18 4.37
C MET A 69 8.01 2.81 3.64
N VAL A 70 8.75 1.99 2.88
CA VAL A 70 9.92 2.45 2.10
C VAL A 70 9.50 3.25 0.88
N SER A 71 8.50 2.77 0.16
CA SER A 71 7.92 3.44 -1.00
C SER A 71 6.69 4.27 -0.61
N ARG A 72 6.30 5.17 -1.52
CA ARG A 72 5.03 5.89 -1.41
C ARG A 72 3.89 4.86 -1.34
N PRO A 73 2.98 4.97 -0.36
CA PRO A 73 1.83 4.06 -0.27
C PRO A 73 0.87 4.32 -1.44
N ASP A 74 0.49 3.25 -2.12
CA ASP A 74 -0.50 3.26 -3.20
C ASP A 74 -1.93 3.16 -2.63
N ALA A 75 -2.94 3.26 -3.49
CA ALA A 75 -4.35 3.22 -3.07
C ALA A 75 -4.69 1.91 -2.34
N GLU A 76 -4.23 0.77 -2.88
CA GLU A 76 -4.43 -0.56 -2.29
C GLU A 76 -3.76 -0.68 -0.91
N ASP A 77 -2.54 -0.16 -0.76
CA ASP A 77 -1.85 -0.13 0.53
C ASP A 77 -2.67 0.66 1.56
N LEU A 78 -3.21 1.81 1.16
CA LEU A 78 -4.03 2.65 2.03
C LEU A 78 -5.32 1.93 2.43
N GLU A 79 -5.99 1.26 1.50
CA GLU A 79 -7.19 0.46 1.79
C GLU A 79 -6.91 -0.67 2.77
N ILE A 80 -5.79 -1.38 2.63
CA ILE A 80 -5.39 -2.45 3.56
C ILE A 80 -5.08 -1.86 4.95
N ILE A 81 -4.38 -0.73 5.01
CA ILE A 81 -4.04 -0.06 6.27
C ILE A 81 -5.32 0.39 6.97
N PHE A 82 -6.17 1.20 6.31
CA PHE A 82 -7.40 1.74 6.89
C PHE A 82 -8.47 0.67 7.14
N GLY A 83 -8.63 -0.32 6.25
CA GLY A 83 -9.61 -1.40 6.39
C GLY A 83 -9.35 -2.30 7.61
N ASN A 84 -8.09 -2.54 7.97
CA ASN A 84 -7.74 -3.28 9.18
C ASN A 84 -8.17 -2.57 10.48
N VAL A 85 -8.35 -1.24 10.46
CA VAL A 85 -8.78 -0.47 11.64
C VAL A 85 -10.30 -0.46 11.80
N GLU A 86 -11.05 -0.38 10.70
CA GLU A 86 -12.51 -0.51 10.76
C GLU A 86 -12.95 -1.88 11.27
N GLU A 87 -12.18 -2.94 10.98
CA GLU A 87 -12.42 -4.25 11.57
C GLU A 87 -12.03 -4.30 13.05
N LYS A 88 -10.94 -3.65 13.47
CA LYS A 88 -10.52 -3.63 14.88
C LYS A 88 -11.47 -2.84 15.78
N SER A 89 -12.10 -1.77 15.29
CA SER A 89 -13.07 -0.99 16.08
C SER A 89 -14.39 -1.73 16.32
N LYS A 90 -14.74 -2.70 15.47
CA LYS A 90 -15.99 -3.49 15.57
C LYS A 90 -15.82 -4.89 16.19
N LYS A 91 -14.60 -5.37 16.43
CA LYS A 91 -14.35 -6.82 16.53
C LYS A 91 -13.44 -7.25 17.70
N GLY A 92 -13.83 -6.91 18.92
CA GLY A 92 -13.27 -7.58 20.12
C GLY A 92 -13.59 -9.08 20.19
N SER A 93 -14.57 -9.60 19.43
CA SER A 93 -15.08 -10.96 19.55
C SER A 93 -14.92 -11.87 18.31
N SER A 94 -14.84 -11.34 17.08
CA SER A 94 -14.88 -12.20 15.87
C SER A 94 -13.52 -12.70 15.36
N LEU A 95 -12.37 -12.13 15.77
CA LEU A 95 -11.06 -12.70 15.43
C LEU A 95 -10.78 -13.99 16.22
N PHE A 96 -11.14 -14.03 17.50
CA PHE A 96 -11.06 -15.25 18.31
C PHE A 96 -12.03 -16.34 17.81
N ASN A 97 -13.26 -15.97 17.46
CA ASN A 97 -14.23 -16.93 16.92
C ASN A 97 -13.79 -17.52 15.56
N LYS A 98 -13.18 -16.71 14.69
CA LYS A 98 -12.67 -17.18 13.40
C LYS A 98 -11.43 -18.06 13.58
N ALA A 99 -10.53 -17.71 14.50
CA ALA A 99 -9.38 -18.54 14.85
C ALA A 99 -9.82 -19.89 15.47
N ALA A 100 -10.77 -19.88 16.41
CA ALA A 100 -11.32 -21.08 17.02
C ALA A 100 -11.97 -22.03 15.99
N GLY A 101 -12.67 -21.48 15.00
CA GLY A 101 -13.24 -22.26 13.90
C GLY A 101 -12.17 -22.98 13.06
N VAL A 102 -11.05 -22.30 12.76
CA VAL A 102 -9.94 -22.86 11.97
C VAL A 102 -9.14 -23.91 12.77
N PHE A 103 -8.96 -23.75 14.08
CA PHE A 103 -8.34 -24.80 14.90
C PHE A 103 -9.20 -26.06 15.00
N SER A 104 -10.52 -25.92 15.01
CA SER A 104 -11.43 -27.06 15.07
C SER A 104 -11.41 -27.91 13.79
N SER A 105 -11.19 -27.29 12.61
CA SER A 105 -11.08 -28.00 11.34
C SER A 105 -9.74 -28.74 11.21
N ILE A 106 -8.64 -28.17 11.72
CA ILE A 106 -7.33 -28.81 11.78
C ILE A 106 -7.36 -30.06 12.68
N ASN A 107 -7.99 -29.97 13.85
CA ASN A 107 -8.10 -31.12 14.76
C ASN A 107 -8.95 -32.25 14.15
N ARG A 108 -10.00 -31.90 13.40
CA ARG A 108 -10.83 -32.89 12.68
C ARG A 108 -10.06 -33.55 11.54
N PHE A 109 -9.23 -32.81 10.82
CA PHE A 109 -8.37 -33.32 9.76
C PHE A 109 -7.32 -34.31 10.30
N MET A 110 -6.63 -33.95 11.39
CA MET A 110 -5.67 -34.84 12.06
C MET A 110 -6.30 -36.14 12.57
N LYS A 111 -7.56 -36.06 13.04
CA LYS A 111 -8.31 -37.24 13.50
C LYS A 111 -8.76 -38.17 12.35
N VAL A 112 -8.87 -37.66 11.13
CA VAL A 112 -9.21 -38.45 9.94
C VAL A 112 -7.97 -39.14 9.35
N ILE A 113 -6.79 -38.54 9.48
CA ILE A 113 -5.52 -39.11 8.97
C ILE A 113 -4.91 -40.13 9.94
N SER A 114 -5.30 -40.10 11.22
CA SER A 114 -4.82 -41.05 12.24
C SER A 114 -5.63 -42.36 12.32
N ARG A 115 -6.44 -42.66 11.30
CA ARG A 115 -7.07 -43.97 11.04
C ARG A 115 -6.52 -44.55 9.76
#